data_AF-A0A0F2Q6U6-F1
#
_entry.id   AF-A0A0F2Q6U6-F1
#
_cell.length_a   1.000
_cell.length_b   1.000
_cell.length_c   1.000
_cell.angle_alpha   90.00
_cell.angle_beta   90.00
_cell.angle_gamma   90.00
#
_symmetry.space_group_name_H-M   'P 1'
#
loop_
_entity.id
_entity.type
_entity.pdbx_description
1 polymer ?
#
loop_
_entity_poly.entity_id
_entity_poly.type
_entity_poly.pdbx_seq_one_letter_code
_entity_poly.pdbx_strand_id
1 'polypeptide(L)' 'MNKSNCGICEGKLITIIKTRKKYIIDNVEYFVPNVKVLKCSKCGEEFITEEVHDYIMDYIEEADNNRIYSLTN' A
#
# COMPACT_ATOMS: atom_id res chain seq x y z
N MET A 1 -4.52 -22.81 7.02
CA MET A 1 -3.25 -22.29 7.57
C MET A 1 -3.46 -20.86 8.02
N ASN A 2 -3.47 -20.59 9.33
CA ASN A 2 -3.57 -19.23 9.85
C ASN A 2 -2.22 -18.52 9.63
N LYS A 3 -2.07 -17.80 8.51
CA LYS A 3 -0.88 -17.01 8.15
C LYS A 3 -0.77 -15.75 9.02
N SER A 4 -0.68 -15.89 10.34
CA SER A 4 -0.59 -14.76 11.28
C SER A 4 0.85 -14.33 11.61
N ASN A 5 1.84 -15.03 11.03
CA ASN A 5 3.26 -14.81 11.32
C ASN A 5 3.99 -14.26 10.09
N CYS A 6 5.02 -13.46 10.35
CA CYS A 6 5.89 -12.90 9.34
C CYS A 6 6.66 -14.02 8.62
N GLY A 7 6.62 -14.04 7.29
CA GLY A 7 7.31 -15.04 6.48
C GLY A 7 8.84 -14.98 6.53
N ILE A 8 9.42 -13.97 7.19
CA ILE A 8 10.87 -13.75 7.27
C ILE A 8 11.43 -14.20 8.63
N CYS A 9 10.83 -13.73 9.72
CA CYS A 9 11.37 -13.94 11.08
C CYS A 9 10.41 -14.66 12.03
N GLU A 10 9.30 -15.17 11.49
CA GLU A 10 8.18 -15.85 12.20
C GLU A 10 7.54 -15.01 13.32
N GLY A 11 7.82 -13.71 13.37
CA GLY A 11 7.27 -12.79 14.35
C GLY A 11 5.78 -12.50 14.09
N LYS A 12 5.05 -12.14 15.14
CA LYS A 12 3.62 -11.79 15.04
C LYS A 12 3.41 -10.61 14.08
N LEU A 13 2.44 -10.74 13.18
CA LEU A 13 1.99 -9.63 12.35
C LEU A 13 0.90 -8.84 13.08
N ILE A 14 1.04 -7.53 13.09
CA ILE A 14 0.04 -6.58 13.57
C ILE A 14 -0.47 -5.75 12.40
N THR A 15 -1.78 -5.47 12.38
CA THR A 15 -2.35 -4.57 11.38
C THR A 15 -2.18 -3.13 11.84
N ILE A 16 -1.68 -2.28 10.95
CA ILE A 16 -1.60 -0.83 11.12
C ILE A 16 -2.26 -0.14 9.92
N ILE A 17 -2.84 1.03 10.13
CA ILE A 17 -3.39 1.87 9.04
C ILE A 17 -2.47 3.06 8.86
N LYS A 18 -1.93 3.23 7.65
CA LYS A 18 -1.17 4.41 7.26
C LYS A 18 -2.11 5.42 6.63
N THR A 19 -2.34 6.52 7.32
CA THR A 19 -3.20 7.62 6.86
C THR A 19 -2.74 8.23 5.54
N ARG A 20 -1.44 8.17 5.26
CA ARG A 20 -0.82 8.58 4.00
C ARG A 20 0.43 7.75 3.71
N LYS A 21 0.41 6.91 2.68
CA LYS A 21 1.58 6.13 2.23
C LYS A 21 2.05 6.61 0.86
N LYS A 22 3.35 6.88 0.75
CA LYS A 22 3.99 7.33 -0.49
C LYS A 22 4.36 6.13 -1.35
N TYR A 23 4.05 6.21 -2.63
CA TYR A 23 4.48 5.29 -3.68
C TYR A 23 5.17 6.08 -4.78
N ILE A 24 6.18 5.48 -5.41
CA ILE A 24 6.87 6.07 -6.55
C ILE A 24 6.73 5.08 -7.70
N ILE A 25 6.04 5.50 -8.76
CA ILE A 25 5.84 4.72 -9.98
C ILE A 25 6.23 5.62 -11.14
N ASP A 26 7.13 5.17 -12.01
CA ASP A 26 7.61 5.92 -13.18
C ASP A 26 8.07 7.36 -12.86
N ASN A 27 8.77 7.54 -11.74
CA ASN A 27 9.21 8.83 -11.19
C ASN A 27 8.09 9.80 -10.77
N VAL A 28 6.84 9.35 -10.70
CA VAL A 28 5.71 10.10 -10.16
C VAL A 28 5.44 9.66 -8.73
N GLU A 29 5.26 10.64 -7.83
CA GLU A 29 4.95 10.39 -6.43
C GLU A 29 3.43 10.36 -6.19
N TYR A 30 2.92 9.24 -5.69
CA TYR A 30 1.52 9.08 -5.29
C TYR A 30 1.42 9.00 -3.77
N PHE A 31 0.42 9.67 -3.21
CA PHE A 31 0.14 9.65 -1.78
C PHE A 31 -1.21 9.00 -1.54
N VAL A 32 -1.20 7.69 -1.32
CA VAL A 32 -2.42 6.89 -1.15
C VAL A 32 -2.88 6.99 0.31
N PRO A 33 -4.13 7.41 0.58
CA PRO A 33 -4.65 7.49 1.92
C PRO A 33 -5.06 6.11 2.47
N ASN A 34 -5.18 5.99 3.79
CA ASN A 34 -5.83 4.87 4.49
C ASN A 34 -5.33 3.46 4.13
N VAL A 35 -4.05 3.29 3.82
CA VAL A 35 -3.49 1.99 3.43
C VAL A 35 -3.31 1.08 4.65
N LYS A 36 -3.97 -0.07 4.63
CA LYS A 36 -3.85 -1.12 5.66
C LYS A 36 -2.58 -1.95 5.42
N VAL A 37 -1.69 -2.00 6.39
CA VAL A 37 -0.40 -2.69 6.31
C VAL A 37 -0.27 -3.70 7.45
N LEU A 38 0.21 -4.89 7.16
CA LEU A 38 0.64 -5.86 8.16
C LEU A 38 2.10 -5.60 8.50
N LYS A 39 2.39 -5.16 9.72
CA LYS A 39 3.75 -4.94 10.20
C LYS A 39 4.18 -6.08 11.13
N CYS A 40 5.37 -6.62 10.92
CA CYS A 40 5.95 -7.57 11.87
C CYS A 40 6.38 -6.85 13.15
N SER A 41 5.95 -7.34 14.31
CA SER A 41 6.35 -6.76 15.59
C SER A 41 7.82 -7.04 15.97
N LYS A 42 8.49 -7.97 15.29
CA LYS A 42 9.87 -8.38 15.59
C LYS A 42 10.89 -7.74 14.65
N CYS A 43 10.77 -7.94 13.35
CA CYS A 43 11.71 -7.36 12.36
C CYS A 43 11.26 -6.01 11.78
N GLY A 44 10.00 -5.60 12.03
CA GLY A 44 9.47 -4.35 11.50
C GLY A 44 9.01 -4.40 10.04
N GLU A 45 9.18 -5.54 9.36
CA GLU A 45 8.81 -5.68 7.95
C GLU A 45 7.33 -5.45 7.69
N GLU A 46 7.06 -4.81 6.55
CA GLU A 46 5.73 -4.40 6.15
C GLU A 46 5.25 -5.23 4.96
N PHE A 47 4.04 -5.76 5.08
CA PHE A 47 3.37 -6.55 4.06
C PHE A 47 2.01 -5.93 3.78
N ILE A 48 1.54 -6.07 2.55
CA ILE A 48 0.17 -5.73 2.15
C ILE A 48 -0.50 -7.01 1.63
N THR A 49 -1.83 -7.07 1.73
CA THR A 49 -2.61 -8.13 1.10
C THR A 49 -2.88 -7.78 -0.37
N GLU A 50 -3.26 -8.78 -1.17
CA GLU A 50 -3.66 -8.57 -2.57
C GLU A 50 -4.81 -7.54 -2.67
N GLU A 51 -5.83 -7.65 -1.82
CA GLU A 51 -6.92 -6.66 -1.74
C GLU A 51 -6.43 -5.21 -1.52
N VAL A 52 -5.43 -5.02 -0.67
CA VAL A 52 -4.87 -3.68 -0.42
C VAL A 52 -4.03 -3.23 -1.61
N HIS A 53 -3.33 -4.15 -2.27
CA HIS A 53 -2.59 -3.87 -3.49
C HIS A 53 -3.53 -3.40 -4.61
N ASP A 54 -4.65 -4.09 -4.83
CA ASP A 54 -5.64 -3.73 -5.85
C ASP A 54 -6.21 -2.33 -5.58
N TYR A 55 -6.57 -2.04 -4.33
CA TYR A 55 -6.98 -0.68 -3.92
C TYR A 55 -5.94 0.40 -4.24
N ILE A 56 -4.65 0.12 -4.02
CA ILE A 56 -3.56 1.06 -4.32
C ILE A 56 -3.48 1.31 -5.83
N MET A 57 -3.59 0.25 -6.65
CA MET A 57 -3.53 0.36 -8.10
C MET A 57 -4.72 1.14 -8.66
N ASP A 58 -5.94 0.82 -8.22
CA ASP A 58 -7.16 1.55 -8.61
C ASP A 58 -7.03 3.05 -8.30
N TYR A 59 -6.53 3.40 -7.10
CA TYR A 59 -6.31 4.80 -6.71
C TYR A 59 -5.31 5.52 -7.62
N ILE A 60 -4.25 4.83 -8.03
CA ILE A 60 -3.20 5.39 -8.90
C ILE A 60 -3.74 5.57 -10.32
N GLU A 61 -4.47 4.59 -10.86
CA GLU A 61 -5.11 4.67 -12.17
C GLU A 61 -6.13 5.81 -12.23
N GLU A 62 -6.95 5.99 -11.19
CA GLU A 62 -7.88 7.12 -11.09
C GLU A 62 -7.13 8.47 -11.03
N ALA A 63 -6.03 8.54 -10.28
CA ALA A 63 -5.21 9.75 -10.20
C ALA A 63 -4.60 10.12 -11.56
N ASP A 64 -4.11 9.13 -12.31
CA ASP A 64 -3.54 9.35 -13.65
C ASP A 64 -4.60 9.73 -14.69
N ASN A 65 -5.76 9.07 -14.67
CA ASN A 65 -6.88 9.44 -15.52
C ASN A 65 -7.30 10.89 -15.28
N ASN A 66 -7.47 11.29 -14.02
CA ASN A 66 -7.80 12.68 -13.66
C ASN A 66 -6.70 13.67 -14.08
N ARG A 67 -5.43 13.27 -14.00
CA ARG A 67 -4.30 14.10 -14.45
C ARG A 67 -4.33 14.31 -15.97
N ILE A 68 -4.63 13.27 -16.76
CA ILE A 68 -4.79 13.38 -18.22
C ILE A 68 -5.90 14.37 -18.57
N TYR A 69 -7.07 14.28 -17.92
CA TYR A 69 -8.19 15.22 -18.15
C TYR A 69 -7.85 16.67 -17.78
N SER A 70 -6.98 16.90 -16.79
CA SER A 70 -6.52 18.24 -16.42
C SER A 70 -5.49 18.86 -17.36
N LEU A 71 -4.81 18.05 -18.18
CA LEU A 71 -3.84 18.52 -19.18
C LEU A 71 -4.46 18.74 -20.57
N THR A 72 -5.68 18.24 -20.80
CA THR A 72 -6.40 18.34 -22.08
C THR A 72 -7.50 19.40 -22.11
N ASN A 73 -7.76 20.09 -20.98
CA ASN A 73 -8.57 21.32 -20.92
C ASN A 73 -7.67 22.56 -20.77
#